data_AF-X1R8X0-F1
#
_entry.id   AF-X1R8X0-F1
#
_cell.length_a   1.000
_cell.length_b   1.000
_cell.length_c   1.000
_cell.angle_alpha   90.00
_cell.angle_beta   90.00
_cell.angle_gamma   90.00
#
_symmetry.space_group_name_H-M   'P 1'
#
loop_
_entity.id
_entity.type
_entity.pdbx_description
1 polymer ?
#
loop_
_entity_poly.entity_id
_entity_poly.type
_entity_poly.pdbx_seq_one_letter_code
_entity_poly.pdbx_strand_id
1 'polypeptide(L)'
;MNRIKKSLLTYVDRVKTYNRIANITKIARRYFAVNGFDGAITSIGILVGNYIIKVTEYRHVIIAGAAICISLGVSGVWSAYNSETAERRKELDDLEESTLHNLDETIISHAQNFAVKLLAAVNGLSPVVMAFIPLTPFLFGKYIPINICYYSGFALAFLILFGIGLFLG
;
A
#
# COMPACT_ATOMS: atom_id res chain seq x y z
N MET A 1 24.99 -23.92 -0.88
CA MET A 1 24.68 -22.70 -0.11
C MET A 1 25.25 -21.38 -0.69
N ASN A 2 26.32 -21.39 -1.50
CA ASN A 2 26.93 -20.16 -2.06
C ASN A 2 26.25 -19.50 -3.28
N ARG A 3 25.48 -20.24 -4.10
CA ARG A 3 24.79 -19.66 -5.28
C ARG A 3 23.63 -18.73 -4.91
N ILE A 4 22.87 -19.06 -3.86
CA ILE A 4 21.69 -18.30 -3.43
C ILE A 4 22.12 -16.97 -2.79
N LYS A 5 23.17 -16.95 -1.96
CA LYS A 5 23.74 -15.71 -1.40
C LYS A 5 24.27 -14.78 -2.49
N LYS A 6 24.95 -15.32 -3.52
CA LYS A 6 25.47 -14.51 -4.64
C LYS A 6 24.34 -13.90 -5.46
N SER A 7 23.29 -14.68 -5.77
CA SER A 7 22.08 -14.21 -6.46
C SER A 7 21.36 -13.11 -5.68
N LEU A 8 21.23 -13.25 -4.35
CA LEU A 8 20.62 -12.24 -3.49
C LEU A 8 21.44 -10.94 -3.44
N LEU A 9 22.77 -11.02 -3.34
CA LEU A 9 23.64 -9.85 -3.34
C LEU A 9 23.55 -9.07 -4.67
N THR A 10 23.56 -9.78 -5.81
CA THR A 10 23.39 -9.13 -7.12
C THR A 10 21.99 -8.51 -7.28
N TYR A 11 20.97 -9.08 -6.65
CA TYR A 11 19.61 -8.54 -6.67
C TYR A 11 19.49 -7.27 -5.81
N VAL A 12 20.09 -7.28 -4.61
CA VAL A 12 20.14 -6.12 -3.71
C VAL A 12 20.87 -4.94 -4.34
N ASP A 13 22.00 -5.18 -5.02
CA ASP A 13 22.73 -4.12 -5.73
C ASP A 13 21.92 -3.57 -6.91
N ARG A 14 21.19 -4.43 -7.65
CA ARG A 14 20.29 -3.98 -8.72
C ARG A 14 19.14 -3.11 -8.19
N VAL A 15 18.53 -3.51 -7.07
CA VAL A 15 17.48 -2.73 -6.40
C VAL A 15 18.02 -1.39 -5.89
N LYS A 16 19.25 -1.34 -5.37
CA LYS A 16 19.90 -0.07 -4.97
C LYS A 16 20.16 0.84 -6.16
N THR A 17 20.65 0.30 -7.27
CA THR A 17 20.87 1.07 -8.50
C THR A 17 19.55 1.61 -9.06
N TYR A 18 18.50 0.79 -9.11
CA TYR A 18 17.17 1.22 -9.56
C TYR A 18 16.54 2.24 -8.62
N ASN A 19 16.74 2.09 -7.32
CA ASN A 19 16.31 3.09 -6.35
C ASN A 19 17.01 4.43 -6.54
N ARG A 20 18.31 4.44 -6.84
CA ARG A 20 19.07 5.67 -7.12
C ARG A 20 18.61 6.36 -8.40
N ILE A 21 18.20 5.59 -9.40
CA ILE A 21 17.73 6.11 -10.71
C ILE A 21 16.29 6.63 -10.60
N ALA A 22 15.37 5.85 -10.03
CA ALA A 22 13.93 6.14 -10.04
C ALA A 22 13.36 6.68 -8.71
N ASN A 23 14.21 6.94 -7.70
CA ASN A 23 13.82 7.42 -6.36
C ASN A 23 12.71 6.60 -5.68
N ILE A 24 12.73 5.29 -5.92
CA ILE A 24 11.66 4.35 -5.56
C ILE A 24 11.34 4.42 -4.06
N THR A 25 12.33 4.42 -3.18
CA THR A 25 12.14 4.41 -1.72
C THR A 25 11.40 5.64 -1.22
N LYS A 26 11.69 6.83 -1.78
CA LYS A 26 11.03 8.07 -1.35
C LYS A 26 9.55 8.06 -1.74
N ILE A 27 9.26 7.62 -2.98
CA ILE A 27 7.89 7.55 -3.49
C ILE A 27 7.11 6.43 -2.79
N ALA A 28 7.73 5.26 -2.61
CA ALA A 28 7.15 4.14 -1.87
C ALA A 28 6.84 4.52 -0.42
N ARG A 29 7.74 5.23 0.27
CA ARG A 29 7.49 5.74 1.64
C ARG A 29 6.28 6.66 1.68
N ARG A 30 6.18 7.59 0.72
CA ARG A 30 5.04 8.51 0.59
C ARG A 30 3.74 7.74 0.33
N TYR A 31 3.72 6.82 -0.63
CA TYR A 31 2.56 6.01 -0.96
C TYR A 31 2.14 5.09 0.19
N PHE A 32 3.11 4.49 0.88
CA PHE A 32 2.83 3.69 2.05
C PHE A 32 2.12 4.54 3.12
N ALA A 33 2.65 5.72 3.43
CA ALA A 33 2.09 6.55 4.49
C ALA A 33 0.72 7.17 4.11
N VAL A 34 0.61 7.77 2.92
CA VAL A 34 -0.62 8.43 2.46
C VAL A 34 -1.76 7.42 2.30
N ASN A 35 -1.53 6.31 1.59
CA ASN A 35 -2.60 5.31 1.43
C ASN A 35 -2.80 4.47 2.70
N GLY A 36 -1.76 4.28 3.51
CA GLY A 36 -1.93 3.63 4.82
C GLY A 36 -2.87 4.43 5.72
N PHE A 37 -2.74 5.75 5.70
CA PHE A 37 -3.65 6.67 6.41
C PHE A 37 -5.09 6.55 5.89
N ASP A 38 -5.26 6.49 4.57
CA ASP A 38 -6.56 6.27 3.92
C ASP A 38 -7.20 4.94 4.34
N GLY A 39 -6.43 3.85 4.40
CA GLY A 39 -6.90 2.56 4.91
C GLY A 39 -7.39 2.63 6.36
N ALA A 40 -6.65 3.33 7.23
CA ALA A 40 -7.04 3.52 8.63
C ALA A 40 -8.33 4.36 8.74
N ILE A 41 -8.45 5.49 8.04
CA ILE A 41 -9.68 6.31 8.02
C ILE A 41 -10.87 5.50 7.48
N THR A 42 -10.65 4.75 6.40
CA THR A 42 -11.69 3.92 5.80
C THR A 42 -12.20 2.88 6.78
N SER A 43 -11.29 2.20 7.52
CA SER A 43 -11.69 1.26 8.56
C SER A 43 -12.49 1.92 9.69
N ILE A 44 -12.13 3.14 10.09
CA ILE A 44 -12.91 3.92 11.07
C ILE A 44 -14.30 4.19 10.50
N GLY A 45 -14.43 4.60 9.24
CA GLY A 45 -15.72 4.80 8.59
C GLY A 45 -16.61 3.55 8.64
N ILE A 46 -16.03 2.37 8.39
CA ILE A 46 -16.73 1.08 8.49
C ILE A 46 -17.20 0.83 9.93
N LEU A 47 -16.29 1.00 10.90
CA LEU A 47 -16.59 0.77 12.31
C LEU A 47 -17.66 1.73 12.83
N VAL A 48 -17.54 3.03 12.53
CA VAL A 48 -18.53 4.06 12.89
C VAL A 48 -19.87 3.75 12.25
N GLY A 49 -19.89 3.46 10.94
CA GLY A 49 -21.12 3.16 10.20
C GLY A 49 -21.87 1.99 10.82
N ASN A 50 -21.17 0.87 11.07
CA ASN A 50 -21.77 -0.33 11.68
C ASN A 50 -22.16 -0.11 13.15
N TYR A 51 -21.41 0.71 13.89
CA TYR A 51 -21.71 1.04 15.28
C TYR A 51 -22.98 1.90 15.41
N ILE A 52 -23.17 2.90 14.53
CA ILE A 52 -24.36 3.77 14.53
C ILE A 52 -25.63 2.97 14.27
N ILE A 53 -25.61 2.04 13.32
CA ILE A 53 -26.75 1.16 13.02
C ILE A 53 -26.88 0.00 14.02
N LYS A 54 -26.02 -0.06 15.05
CA LYS A 54 -26.02 -1.06 16.11
C LYS A 54 -25.96 -2.50 15.59
N VAL A 55 -25.12 -2.77 14.58
CA VAL A 55 -24.87 -4.14 14.12
C VAL A 55 -24.26 -4.95 15.26
N THR A 56 -24.98 -5.99 15.67
CA THR A 56 -24.60 -6.89 16.76
C THR A 56 -23.84 -8.12 16.27
N GLU A 57 -24.01 -8.49 15.01
CA GLU A 57 -23.40 -9.67 14.40
C GLU A 57 -22.05 -9.32 13.75
N TYR A 58 -20.97 -9.91 14.26
CA TYR A 58 -19.59 -9.65 13.82
C TYR A 58 -19.37 -10.00 12.35
N ARG A 59 -20.10 -10.98 11.82
CA ARG A 59 -19.98 -11.41 10.41
C ARG A 59 -20.29 -10.28 9.42
N HIS A 60 -21.26 -9.41 9.72
CA HIS A 60 -21.60 -8.31 8.83
C HIS A 60 -20.45 -7.31 8.71
N VAL A 61 -19.79 -7.00 9.83
CA VAL A 61 -18.63 -6.10 9.87
C VAL A 61 -17.45 -6.70 9.10
N ILE A 62 -17.19 -8.01 9.25
CA ILE A 62 -16.13 -8.70 8.50
C ILE A 62 -16.41 -8.67 7.00
N ILE A 63 -17.64 -8.97 6.58
CA ILE A 63 -17.99 -9.03 5.15
C ILE A 63 -17.86 -7.63 4.53
N ALA A 64 -18.38 -6.59 5.18
CA ALA A 64 -18.24 -5.21 4.74
C ALA A 64 -16.76 -4.78 4.70
N GLY A 65 -16.01 -5.11 5.75
CA GLY A 65 -14.58 -4.85 5.87
C GLY A 65 -13.76 -5.52 4.77
N ALA A 66 -14.00 -6.80 4.51
CA ALA A 66 -13.33 -7.56 3.46
C ALA A 66 -13.64 -7.00 2.07
N ALA A 67 -14.90 -6.65 1.79
CA ALA A 67 -15.29 -6.05 0.53
C ALA A 67 -14.53 -4.73 0.28
N ILE A 68 -14.42 -3.89 1.31
CA ILE A 68 -13.70 -2.62 1.21
C ILE A 68 -12.19 -2.82 1.09
N CYS A 69 -11.61 -3.77 1.82
CA CYS A 69 -10.19 -4.11 1.67
C CYS A 69 -9.87 -4.56 0.23
N ILE A 70 -10.69 -5.45 -0.35
CA ILE A 70 -10.49 -5.87 -1.74
C ILE A 70 -10.62 -4.67 -2.69
N SER A 71 -11.62 -3.81 -2.48
CA SER A 71 -11.82 -2.59 -3.28
C SER A 71 -10.61 -1.66 -3.22
N LEU A 72 -10.11 -1.34 -2.02
CA LEU A 72 -8.92 -0.51 -1.81
C LEU A 72 -7.68 -1.12 -2.47
N GLY A 73 -7.49 -2.43 -2.35
CA GLY A 73 -6.36 -3.12 -2.95
C GLY A 73 -6.38 -3.04 -4.47
N VAL A 74 -7.50 -3.41 -5.09
CA VAL A 74 -7.63 -3.41 -6.56
C VAL A 74 -7.56 -1.99 -7.12
N SER A 75 -8.33 -1.05 -6.56
CA SER A 75 -8.33 0.34 -7.02
C SER A 75 -6.98 1.02 -6.77
N GLY A 76 -6.32 0.74 -5.65
CA GLY A 76 -5.00 1.27 -5.31
C GLY A 76 -3.90 0.76 -6.24
N VAL A 77 -3.87 -0.54 -6.56
CA VAL A 77 -2.89 -1.07 -7.53
C VAL A 77 -3.14 -0.47 -8.90
N TRP A 78 -4.39 -0.48 -9.39
CA TRP A 78 -4.71 -0.07 -10.75
C TRP A 78 -4.47 1.42 -10.99
N SER A 79 -4.87 2.28 -10.04
CA SER A 79 -4.67 3.73 -10.12
C SER A 79 -3.19 4.09 -10.15
N ALA A 80 -2.39 3.55 -9.22
CA ALA A 80 -0.97 3.81 -9.17
C ALA A 80 -0.23 3.21 -10.37
N TYR A 81 -0.61 2.02 -10.84
CA TYR A 81 0.01 1.44 -12.03
C TYR A 81 -0.16 2.34 -13.24
N ASN A 82 -1.38 2.79 -13.54
CA ASN A 82 -1.63 3.65 -14.70
C ASN A 82 -0.97 5.03 -14.55
N SER A 83 -1.07 5.64 -13.37
CA SER A 83 -0.46 6.95 -13.11
C SER A 83 1.06 6.90 -13.18
N GLU A 84 1.70 5.93 -12.52
CA GLU A 84 3.16 5.79 -12.53
C GLU A 84 3.65 5.38 -13.92
N THR A 85 2.93 4.51 -14.65
CA THR A 85 3.32 4.16 -16.04
C THR A 85 3.32 5.40 -16.93
N ALA A 86 2.29 6.25 -16.83
CA ALA A 86 2.21 7.48 -17.60
C ALA A 86 3.34 8.45 -17.24
N GLU A 87 3.60 8.65 -15.95
CA GLU A 87 4.67 9.54 -15.47
C GLU A 87 6.04 9.03 -15.92
N ARG A 88 6.32 7.73 -15.76
CA ARG A 88 7.62 7.15 -16.11
C ARG A 88 7.87 7.11 -17.60
N ARG A 89 6.82 6.93 -18.41
CA ARG A 89 6.92 7.02 -19.86
C ARG A 89 7.25 8.44 -20.30
N LYS A 90 6.58 9.44 -19.72
CA LYS A 90 6.90 10.84 -19.98
C LYS A 90 8.34 11.19 -19.57
N GLU A 91 8.79 10.75 -18.39
CA GLU A 91 10.18 10.94 -17.95
C GLU A 91 11.20 10.32 -18.93
N LEU A 92 10.87 9.17 -19.55
CA LEU A 92 11.71 8.55 -20.57
C LEU A 92 11.68 9.34 -21.88
N ASP A 93 10.50 9.71 -22.38
CA ASP A 93 10.34 10.46 -23.62
C ASP A 93 11.10 11.81 -23.56
N ASP A 94 10.97 12.55 -22.45
CA ASP A 94 11.69 13.81 -22.21
C ASP A 94 13.23 13.60 -22.20
N LEU A 95 13.69 12.45 -21.69
CA LEU A 95 15.11 12.10 -21.64
C LEU A 95 15.64 11.70 -23.03
N GLU A 96 14.86 10.99 -23.83
CA GLU A 96 15.20 10.65 -25.22
C GLU A 96 15.34 11.89 -26.08
N GLU A 97 14.42 12.85 -25.95
CA GLU A 97 14.46 14.11 -26.69
C GLU A 97 15.73 14.91 -26.36
N SER A 98 16.07 15.02 -25.07
CA SER A 98 17.26 15.77 -24.63
C SER A 98 18.60 15.11 -24.99
N THR A 99 18.62 13.78 -25.15
CA THR A 99 19.84 13.02 -25.46
C THR A 99 19.96 12.65 -26.94
N LEU A 100 18.89 12.85 -27.73
CA LEU A 100 18.76 12.40 -29.12
C LEU A 100 19.07 10.91 -29.29
N HIS A 101 18.80 10.12 -28.24
CA HIS A 101 19.06 8.69 -28.19
C HIS A 101 17.82 7.96 -27.72
N ASN A 102 17.47 6.87 -28.39
CA ASN A 102 16.40 6.00 -27.92
C ASN A 102 16.88 5.24 -26.67
N LEU A 103 16.07 5.28 -25.62
CA LEU A 103 16.31 4.71 -24.30
C LEU A 103 15.44 3.48 -24.05
N ASP A 104 14.71 3.00 -25.06
CA ASP A 104 14.02 1.71 -25.01
C ASP A 104 15.03 0.59 -24.73
N GLU A 105 14.59 -0.37 -23.93
CA GLU A 105 15.41 -1.50 -23.46
C GLU A 105 16.69 -1.13 -22.69
N THR A 106 16.92 0.14 -22.36
CA THR A 106 18.06 0.54 -21.53
C THR A 106 17.85 0.18 -20.06
N ILE A 107 18.93 0.23 -19.28
CA ILE A 107 18.87 0.04 -17.82
C ILE A 107 17.90 1.05 -17.18
N ILE A 108 17.74 2.24 -17.76
CA ILE A 108 16.82 3.27 -17.29
C ILE A 108 15.37 2.81 -17.50
N SER A 109 15.00 2.39 -18.71
CA SER A 109 13.66 1.87 -19.00
C SER A 109 13.30 0.65 -18.13
N HIS A 110 14.25 -0.27 -17.92
CA HIS A 110 14.06 -1.41 -17.02
C HIS A 110 13.87 -1.00 -15.55
N ALA A 111 14.62 0.00 -15.07
CA ALA A 111 14.49 0.52 -13.72
C ALA A 111 13.12 1.18 -13.51
N GLN A 112 12.65 1.94 -14.49
CA GLN A 112 11.34 2.60 -14.47
C GLN A 112 10.19 1.59 -14.44
N ASN A 113 10.21 0.59 -15.33
CA ASN A 113 9.21 -0.48 -15.36
C ASN A 113 9.15 -1.29 -14.04
N PHE A 114 10.31 -1.50 -13.40
CA PHE A 114 10.37 -2.12 -12.08
C PHE A 114 9.78 -1.20 -11.00
N ALA A 115 10.10 0.10 -11.04
CA ALA A 115 9.56 1.09 -10.11
C ALA A 115 8.04 1.11 -10.16
N VAL A 116 7.43 1.19 -11.35
CA VAL A 116 5.96 1.18 -11.52
C VAL A 116 5.31 0.00 -10.80
N LYS A 117 5.81 -1.23 -11.02
CA LYS A 117 5.23 -2.44 -10.42
C LYS A 117 5.34 -2.42 -8.89
N LEU A 118 6.50 -2.02 -8.37
CA LEU A 118 6.74 -1.95 -6.93
C LEU A 118 5.91 -0.84 -6.27
N LEU A 119 5.82 0.33 -6.89
CA LEU A 119 5.04 1.46 -6.39
C LEU A 119 3.54 1.15 -6.41
N ALA A 120 3.04 0.54 -7.49
CA ALA A 120 1.64 0.09 -7.56
C ALA A 120 1.31 -0.95 -6.48
N ALA A 121 2.21 -1.91 -6.24
CA ALA A 121 2.05 -2.89 -5.17
C ALA A 121 2.01 -2.23 -3.78
N VAL A 122 2.93 -1.31 -3.49
CA VAL A 122 2.94 -0.58 -2.21
C VAL A 122 1.69 0.28 -2.05
N ASN A 123 1.25 0.94 -3.12
CA ASN A 123 0.06 1.79 -3.13
C ASN A 123 -1.21 1.02 -2.80
N GLY A 124 -1.39 -0.19 -3.36
CA GLY A 124 -2.56 -1.03 -3.09
C GLY A 124 -2.47 -1.85 -1.80
N LEU A 125 -1.28 -2.34 -1.42
CA LEU A 125 -1.15 -3.18 -0.22
C LEU A 125 -1.19 -2.36 1.07
N SER A 126 -0.66 -1.13 1.08
CA SER A 126 -0.65 -0.30 2.27
C SER A 126 -2.05 -0.05 2.87
N PRO A 127 -3.04 0.47 2.12
CA PRO A 127 -4.38 0.73 2.65
C PRO A 127 -5.06 -0.56 3.10
N VAL A 128 -4.84 -1.68 2.40
CA VAL A 128 -5.41 -2.99 2.76
C VAL A 128 -4.92 -3.45 4.12
N VAL A 129 -3.60 -3.41 4.36
CA VAL A 129 -3.03 -3.82 5.64
C VAL A 129 -3.52 -2.91 6.76
N MET A 130 -3.51 -1.60 6.55
CA MET A 130 -3.92 -0.63 7.57
C MET A 130 -5.43 -0.67 7.84
N ALA A 131 -6.26 -0.98 6.85
CA ALA A 131 -7.69 -1.17 7.04
C ALA A 131 -8.03 -2.52 7.70
N PHE A 132 -7.22 -3.55 7.45
CA PHE A 132 -7.46 -4.89 8.00
C PHE A 132 -7.16 -4.98 9.50
N ILE A 133 -6.10 -4.31 9.98
CA ILE A 133 -5.69 -4.39 11.39
C ILE A 133 -6.84 -4.03 12.36
N PRO A 134 -7.57 -2.92 12.18
CA PRO A 134 -8.72 -2.57 13.04
C PRO A 134 -9.90 -3.55 12.96
N LEU A 135 -9.99 -4.35 11.90
CA LEU A 135 -11.02 -5.36 11.72
C LEU A 135 -10.66 -6.70 12.39
N THR A 136 -9.39 -6.91 12.76
CA THR A 136 -8.93 -8.16 13.38
C THR A 136 -9.69 -8.57 14.64
N PRO A 137 -10.14 -7.67 15.55
CA PRO A 137 -10.91 -8.09 16.73
C PRO A 137 -12.23 -8.79 16.35
N PHE A 138 -12.84 -8.40 15.23
CA PHE A 138 -14.11 -8.96 14.76
C PHE A 138 -13.95 -10.41 14.29
N LEU A 139 -12.77 -10.82 13.83
CA LEU A 139 -12.48 -12.23 13.50
C LEU A 139 -12.65 -13.15 14.72
N PHE A 140 -12.45 -12.62 15.92
CA PHE A 140 -12.65 -13.30 17.20
C PHE A 140 -13.99 -12.98 17.84
N GLY A 141 -14.91 -12.31 17.13
CA GLY A 141 -16.23 -11.91 17.62
C GLY A 141 -17.14 -13.07 18.06
N LYS A 142 -16.80 -14.32 17.69
CA LYS A 142 -17.44 -15.52 18.27
C LYS A 142 -17.13 -15.71 19.76
N TYR A 143 -15.94 -15.29 20.20
CA TYR A 143 -15.44 -15.50 21.56
C TYR A 143 -15.50 -14.24 22.41
N ILE A 144 -15.58 -13.07 21.78
CA ILE A 144 -15.48 -11.76 22.43
C ILE A 144 -16.79 -10.98 22.21
N PRO A 145 -17.31 -10.28 23.23
CA PRO A 145 -18.47 -9.41 23.07
C PRO A 145 -18.26 -8.36 21.98
N ILE A 146 -19.31 -8.09 21.19
CA ILE A 146 -19.25 -7.16 20.06
C ILE A 146 -18.78 -5.75 20.46
N ASN A 147 -19.16 -5.27 21.66
CA ASN A 147 -18.73 -3.97 22.18
C ASN A 147 -17.21 -3.89 22.34
N ILE A 148 -16.59 -4.95 22.85
CA ILE A 148 -15.13 -5.04 22.99
C ILE A 148 -14.47 -5.06 21.60
N CYS A 149 -15.09 -5.72 20.61
CA CYS A 149 -14.61 -5.70 19.24
C CYS A 149 -14.58 -4.27 18.66
N TYR A 150 -15.66 -3.50 18.85
CA TYR A 150 -15.71 -2.10 18.41
C TYR A 150 -14.67 -1.23 19.13
N TYR A 151 -14.59 -1.28 20.47
CA TYR A 151 -13.62 -0.47 21.21
C TYR A 151 -12.17 -0.82 20.85
N SER A 152 -11.87 -2.11 20.70
CA SER A 152 -10.54 -2.57 20.29
C SER A 152 -10.23 -2.14 18.86
N GLY A 153 -11.20 -2.24 17.94
CA GLY A 153 -11.04 -1.80 16.55
C GLY A 153 -10.77 -0.30 16.45
N PHE A 154 -11.53 0.52 17.18
CA PHE A 154 -11.28 1.96 17.25
C PHE A 154 -9.91 2.27 17.84
N ALA A 155 -9.54 1.63 18.96
CA ALA A 155 -8.23 1.81 19.58
C ALA A 155 -7.09 1.49 18.60
N LEU A 156 -7.18 0.35 17.89
CA LEU A 156 -6.21 -0.04 16.87
C LEU A 156 -6.14 0.98 15.72
N ALA A 157 -7.28 1.45 15.22
CA ALA A 157 -7.30 2.43 14.14
C ALA A 157 -6.63 3.76 14.54
N PHE A 158 -6.93 4.27 15.74
CA PHE A 158 -6.29 5.49 16.25
C PHE A 158 -4.79 5.29 16.50
N LEU A 159 -4.37 4.12 17.00
CA LEU A 159 -2.95 3.79 17.16
C LEU A 159 -2.23 3.75 15.81
N ILE A 160 -2.86 3.22 14.76
CA ILE A 160 -2.30 3.23 13.40
C ILE A 160 -2.18 4.66 12.89
N LEU A 161 -3.22 5.48 13.02
CA LEU A 161 -3.16 6.89 12.60
C LEU A 161 -2.04 7.65 13.32
N PHE A 162 -1.89 7.43 14.63
CA PHE A 162 -0.81 8.00 15.41
C PHE A 162 0.56 7.50 14.95
N GLY A 163 0.71 6.20 14.72
CA GLY A 163 1.95 5.59 14.23
C GLY A 163 2.36 6.08 12.84
N ILE A 164 1.40 6.23 11.92
CA ILE A 164 1.65 6.79 10.58
C ILE A 164 2.00 8.29 10.69
N GLY A 165 1.34 9.03 11.59
CA GLY A 165 1.68 10.41 11.89
C GLY A 165 3.13 10.58 12.35
N LEU A 166 3.57 9.75 13.29
CA LEU A 166 4.98 9.72 13.74
C LEU A 166 5.95 9.28 12.65
N PHE A 167 5.52 8.47 11.69
CA PHE A 167 6.34 8.02 10.58
C PHE A 167 6.53 9.10 9.50
N LEU A 168 5.59 10.04 9.39
CA LEU A 168 5.60 11.16 8.44
C LEU A 168 6.23 12.44 9.00
N GLY A 169 6.06 12.70 10.31
CA GLY A 169 6.71 13.79 11.05
C GLY A 169 8.20 13.54 11.30
#